data_AF-F0G010-F1
#
_entry.id   AF-F0G010-F1
#
_cell.length_a   1.000
_cell.length_b   1.000
_cell.length_c   1.000
_cell.angle_alpha   90.00
_cell.angle_beta   90.00
_cell.angle_gamma   90.00
#
_symmetry.space_group_name_H-M   'P 1'
#
loop_
_entity.id
_entity.type
_entity.pdbx_description
1 polymer ?
#
loop_
_entity_poly.entity_id
_entity_poly.type
_entity_poly.pdbx_seq_one_letter_code
_entity_poly.pdbx_strand_id
1 'polypeptide(L)' 'MAGSPCPIETMKRVVSQMHLSEITIAYGMTETSPVSFQSSTDDPLEKRTTTVGRIQPHLEVKIV' A
#
# COMPACT_ATOMS: atom_id res chain seq x y z
N MET A 1 -5.33 -0.23 -2.48
CA MET A 1 -5.48 1.18 -2.96
C MET A 1 -4.11 1.70 -3.39
N ALA A 2 -4.03 2.73 -4.25
CA ALA A 2 -2.76 3.22 -4.79
C ALA A 2 -2.84 4.69 -5.27
N GLY A 3 -1.68 5.32 -5.51
CA GLY A 3 -1.54 6.59 -6.23
C GLY A 3 -1.72 7.88 -5.42
N SER A 4 -2.34 7.81 -4.23
CA SER A 4 -2.43 8.93 -3.29
C SER A 4 -2.41 8.43 -1.85
N PRO A 5 -2.01 9.26 -0.86
CA PRO A 5 -2.10 8.90 0.55
C PRO A 5 -3.52 8.50 0.92
N CYS A 6 -3.68 7.30 1.48
CA CYS A 6 -4.99 6.79 1.86
C CYS A 6 -5.31 7.16 3.32
N PRO A 7 -6.38 7.95 3.59
CA PRO A 7 -6.78 8.25 4.95
C PRO A 7 -7.18 6.99 5.72
N ILE A 8 -6.76 6.88 6.98
CA ILE A 8 -7.03 5.68 7.79
C ILE A 8 -8.53 5.43 8.00
N GLU A 9 -9.35 6.48 8.08
CA GLU A 9 -10.80 6.35 8.19
C GLU A 9 -11.43 5.76 6.92
N THR A 10 -10.89 6.06 5.74
CA THR A 10 -11.31 5.41 4.49
C THR A 10 -10.99 3.92 4.52
N MET A 11 -9.80 3.54 4.98
CA MET A 11 -9.42 2.12 5.13
C MET A 11 -10.32 1.37 6.11
N LYS A 12 -10.61 1.95 7.28
CA LYS A 12 -11.54 1.36 8.25
C LYS A 12 -12.93 1.14 7.65
N ARG A 13 -13.44 2.10 6.87
CA ARG A 13 -14.75 1.99 6.22
C ARG A 13 -14.78 0.89 5.17
N VAL A 14 -13.79 0.78 4.29
CA VAL A 14 -13.79 -0.29 3.28
C VAL A 14 -13.62 -1.69 3.91
N VAL A 15 -12.81 -1.81 4.96
CA VAL A 15 -12.67 -3.08 5.70
C VAL A 15 -13.99 -3.48 6.35
N SER A 16 -14.67 -2.55 7.03
CA SER A 16 -15.90 -2.84 7.79
C SER A 16 -17.17 -2.93 6.93
N GLN A 17 -17.29 -2.10 5.89
CA GLN A 17 -18.52 -1.99 5.09
C GLN A 17 -18.46 -2.83 3.81
N MET A 18 -17.26 -3.02 3.24
CA MET A 18 -17.06 -3.78 2.00
C MET A 18 -16.37 -5.13 2.24
N HIS A 19 -16.08 -5.49 3.50
CA HIS A 19 -15.45 -6.75 3.90
C HIS A 19 -14.06 -6.98 3.26
N LEU A 20 -13.35 -5.91 2.92
CA LEU A 20 -12.03 -5.96 2.28
C LEU A 20 -10.89 -6.03 3.30
N SER A 21 -10.85 -7.06 4.14
CA SER A 21 -9.84 -7.22 5.21
C SER A 21 -8.39 -7.32 4.71
N GLU A 22 -8.20 -7.86 3.51
CA GLU A 22 -6.89 -8.07 2.88
C GLU A 22 -6.47 -6.91 1.98
N ILE A 23 -7.16 -5.77 2.03
CA ILE A 23 -6.77 -4.61 1.24
C ILE A 23 -5.40 -4.09 1.68
N THR A 24 -4.52 -3.89 0.69
CA THR A 24 -3.17 -3.36 0.84
C THR A 24 -3.03 -2.01 0.14
N ILE A 25 -1.95 -1.29 0.46
CA ILE A 25 -1.56 -0.05 -0.21
C ILE A 25 -0.38 -0.33 -1.12
N ALA A 26 -0.47 0.12 -2.37
CA ALA A 26 0.57 0.05 -3.35
C ALA A 26 1.08 1.46 -3.69
N TYR A 27 2.37 1.59 -3.91
CA TYR A 27 3.04 2.81 -4.30
C TYR A 27 3.99 2.55 -5.47
N GLY A 28 4.04 3.47 -6.41
CA GLY A 28 4.86 3.37 -7.60
C GLY A 28 4.59 4.55 -8.51
N MET A 29 5.31 4.55 -9.64
CA MET A 29 5.17 5.55 -10.69
C MET A 29 5.02 4.84 -12.02
N THR A 30 4.45 5.53 -13.00
CA THR A 30 4.21 4.98 -14.35
C THR A 30 5.48 4.46 -15.00
N GLU A 31 6.60 5.14 -14.78
CA GLU A 31 7.91 4.89 -15.36
C GLU A 31 8.59 3.64 -14.77
N THR A 32 8.16 3.18 -13.59
CA THR A 32 8.71 1.99 -12.93
C THR A 32 7.76 0.79 -12.98
N SER A 33 6.80 0.81 -13.92
CA SER A 33 5.73 -0.20 -14.06
C SER A 33 4.88 -0.36 -12.80
N PRO A 34 3.63 0.15 -12.84
CA PRO A 34 2.99 1.11 -11.92
C PRO A 34 3.10 0.90 -10.40
N VAL A 35 3.61 -0.25 -9.92
CA VAL A 35 3.75 -0.58 -8.50
C VAL A 35 5.18 -1.03 -8.23
N SER A 36 5.89 -0.26 -7.41
CA SER A 36 7.23 -0.61 -6.95
C SER A 36 7.25 -1.10 -5.51
N PHE A 37 6.37 -0.57 -4.66
CA PHE A 37 6.24 -0.93 -3.26
C PHE A 37 4.82 -1.34 -2.91
N GLN A 38 4.67 -2.24 -1.94
CA GLN A 38 3.37 -2.64 -1.45
C GLN A 38 3.42 -3.07 0.02
N SER A 39 2.38 -2.72 0.79
CA SER A 39 2.19 -3.24 2.15
C SER A 39 1.64 -4.68 2.15
N SER A 40 1.85 -5.41 3.23
CA SER A 40 1.37 -6.78 3.42
C SER A 40 -0.01 -6.82 4.08
N THR A 41 -0.74 -7.90 3.83
CA THR A 41 -1.95 -8.29 4.57
C THR A 41 -1.67 -8.62 6.04
N ASP A 42 -0.39 -8.81 6.41
CA ASP A 42 0.02 -9.03 7.79
C ASP A 42 0.42 -7.73 8.51
N ASP A 43 0.61 -6.64 7.76
CA ASP A 43 0.96 -5.37 8.37
C ASP A 43 -0.26 -4.80 9.12
N PRO A 44 -0.08 -4.19 10.32
CA PRO A 44 -1.15 -3.48 11.02
C PRO A 44 -1.79 -2.40 10.12
N LEU A 45 -3.10 -2.20 10.27
CA LEU A 45 -3.86 -1.28 9.40
C LEU A 45 -3.27 0.14 9.34
N GLU A 46 -2.80 0.64 10.48
CA GLU A 46 -2.12 1.94 10.55
C GLU A 46 -0.87 1.98 9.66
N LYS A 47 0.01 0.98 9.76
CA LYS A 47 1.22 0.88 8.95
C LYS A 47 0.92 0.74 7.46
N ARG A 48 -0.20 0.10 7.09
CA ARG A 48 -0.62 0.05 5.69
C ARG A 48 -0.89 1.46 5.13
N THR A 49 -1.37 2.39 5.95
CA THR A 49 -1.73 3.76 5.52
C THR A 49 -0.63 4.79 5.67
N THR A 50 0.34 4.57 6.56
CA THR A 50 1.40 5.54 6.88
C THR A 50 2.74 5.19 6.23
N THR A 51 2.86 4.03 5.57
CA THR A 51 4.08 3.59 4.89
C THR A 51 3.80 3.15 3.46
N VAL A 52 4.86 3.08 2.64
CA VAL A 52 4.78 2.56 1.27
C VAL A 52 4.92 1.04 1.17
N GLY A 53 5.32 0.38 2.26
CA GLY A 53 5.51 -1.06 2.32
C GLY A 53 6.91 -1.52 1.87
N ARG A 54 6.98 -2.71 1.26
CA ARG A 54 8.23 -3.38 0.84
C ARG A 54 8.35 -3.36 -0.68
N ILE A 55 9.59 -3.39 -1.18
CA ILE A 55 9.89 -3.44 -2.61
C ILE A 55 9.32 -4.73 -3.23
N GLN A 56 8.74 -4.63 -4.43
CA GLN A 56 8.25 -5.78 -5.19
C GLN A 56 9.41 -6.64 -5.71
N PRO A 57 9.15 -7.93 -6.04
CA PRO A 57 10.15 -8.79 -6.67
C PRO A 57 10.71 -8.18 -7.95
N HIS A 58 11.98 -8.47 -8.24
CA HIS A 58 12.70 -8.03 -9.44
C HIS A 58 12.92 -6.51 -9.56
N LEU A 59 12.70 -5.75 -8.49
CA LEU A 59 13.03 -4.33 -8.43
C LEU A 59 14.14 -4.07 -7.41
N GLU A 60 14.95 -3.05 -7.68
CA GLU A 60 15.97 -2.56 -6.78
C GLU A 60 15.64 -1.11 -6.38
N VAL A 61 15.96 -0.76 -5.14
CA VAL A 61 15.80 0.61 -4.65
C VAL A 61 16.95 1.03 -3.76
N LYS A 62 17.30 2.31 -3.84
CA LYS A 62 18.32 2.94 -3.02
C LYS A 62 17.79 4.28 -2.51
N ILE A 63 17.98 4.55 -1.23
CA ILE A 63 17.82 5.88 -0.65
C ILE A 63 19.20 6.55 -0.74
N VAL A 64 19.27 7.73 -1.38
CA VAL A 64 20.51 8.49 -1.61
C VAL A 64 20.40 9.84 -0.89
#